data_AF-A0A0J1BW67-F1
#
_entry.id   AF-A0A0J1BW67-F1
#
_cell.length_a   1.000
_cell.length_b   1.000
_cell.length_c   1.000
_cell.angle_alpha   90.00
_cell.angle_beta   90.00
_cell.angle_gamma   90.00
#
_symmetry.space_group_name_H-M   'P 1'
#
loop_
_entity.id
_entity.type
_entity.pdbx_description
1 polymer ?
#
loop_
_entity_poly.entity_id
_entity_poly.type
_entity_poly.pdbx_seq_one_letter_code
_entity_poly.pdbx_strand_id
1 'polypeptide(L)'
;MSIVRRIARPLLATGYVANGVESFRNSSRAAEHLAPAASAAAKAFPQAGPVLQNPAVVAQGLAAAQVGAAVLFGLGRLPRLSAGVLVTTTALNAYADYRAAEADTPEQKAARRATAFKNASLVGAVMLAAVDTEGNPSLLWRAEHLAGDVKKNASKLGKDTQKQVAKAEKTLQHAVKHS
;
A
#
# COMPACT_ATOMS: atom_id res chain seq x y z
N MET A 1 -3.44 -16.14 4.03
CA MET A 1 -3.32 -15.53 5.37
C MET A 1 -2.91 -16.56 6.43
N SER A 2 -1.68 -16.46 6.95
CA SER A 2 -1.27 -17.27 8.11
C SER A 2 -1.89 -16.74 9.41
N ILE A 3 -2.00 -17.60 10.44
CA ILE A 3 -2.49 -17.21 11.78
C ILE A 3 -1.68 -16.03 12.36
N VAL A 4 -0.36 -16.04 12.12
CA VAL A 4 0.56 -14.97 12.53
C VAL A 4 0.14 -13.63 11.93
N ARG A 5 -0.18 -13.58 10.62
CA ARG A 5 -0.57 -12.33 9.95
C ARG A 5 -1.90 -11.79 10.43
N ARG A 6 -2.85 -12.67 10.77
CA ARG A 6 -4.17 -12.27 11.32
C ARG A 6 -4.05 -11.54 12.64
N ILE A 7 -2.99 -11.79 13.40
CA ILE A 7 -2.75 -11.16 14.71
C ILE A 7 -1.75 -10.00 14.56
N ALA A 8 -0.65 -10.21 13.85
CA ALA A 8 0.43 -9.25 13.71
C ALA A 8 -0.03 -7.93 13.06
N ARG A 9 -0.89 -7.98 12.03
CA ARG A 9 -1.32 -6.76 11.33
C ARG A 9 -2.21 -5.86 12.18
N PRO A 10 -3.26 -6.35 12.85
CA PRO A 10 -4.01 -5.55 13.82
C PRO A 10 -3.12 -4.99 14.93
N LEU A 11 -2.24 -5.81 15.51
CA LEU A 11 -1.34 -5.36 16.58
C LEU A 11 -0.40 -4.26 16.10
N LEU A 12 0.23 -4.43 14.94
CA LEU A 12 1.12 -3.43 14.36
C LEU A 12 0.35 -2.14 14.03
N ALA A 13 -0.88 -2.25 13.51
CA ALA A 13 -1.73 -1.11 13.18
C ALA A 13 -2.07 -0.22 14.38
N THR A 14 -2.16 -0.77 15.60
CA THR A 14 -2.56 -0.02 16.79
C THR A 14 -1.73 1.25 17.00
N GLY A 15 -0.40 1.14 16.92
CA GLY A 15 0.51 2.28 17.10
C GLY A 15 0.33 3.35 16.03
N TYR A 16 0.06 2.94 14.78
CA TYR A 16 -0.17 3.89 13.68
C TYR A 16 -1.51 4.61 13.79
N VAL A 17 -2.57 3.92 14.24
CA VAL A 17 -3.87 4.54 14.53
C VAL A 17 -3.74 5.55 15.67
N ALA A 18 -3.13 5.14 16.79
CA ALA A 18 -2.96 6.01 17.95
C ALA A 18 -2.16 7.28 17.59
N ASN A 19 -1.01 7.11 16.92
CA ASN A 19 -0.20 8.24 16.47
C ASN A 19 -0.94 9.11 15.46
N GLY A 20 -1.66 8.50 14.50
CA GLY A 20 -2.40 9.24 13.48
C GLY A 20 -3.56 10.07 14.06
N VAL A 21 -4.28 9.54 15.05
CA VAL A 21 -5.33 10.27 15.77
C VAL A 21 -4.74 11.44 16.55
N GLU A 22 -3.59 11.23 17.22
CA GLU A 22 -2.91 12.29 17.95
C GLU A 22 -2.43 13.41 17.01
N SER A 23 -1.81 13.05 15.87
CA SER A 23 -1.43 14.01 14.83
C SER A 23 -2.63 14.78 14.27
N PHE A 24 -3.80 14.13 14.14
CA PHE A 24 -5.02 14.79 13.67
C PHE A 24 -5.53 15.82 14.69
N ARG A 25 -5.53 15.47 15.98
CA ARG A 25 -5.96 16.36 17.07
C ARG A 25 -5.02 17.55 17.25
N ASN A 26 -3.72 17.35 17.06
CA ASN A 26 -2.69 18.39 17.17
C ASN A 26 -2.26 18.96 15.82
N SER A 27 -3.14 18.91 14.81
CA SER A 27 -2.82 19.24 13.42
C SER A 27 -2.27 20.65 13.21
N SER A 28 -2.56 21.59 14.11
CA SER A 28 -1.99 22.94 14.10
C SER A 28 -0.47 22.97 14.31
N ARG A 29 0.09 22.14 15.21
CA ARG A 29 1.54 21.97 15.37
C ARG A 29 2.17 21.14 14.26
N ALA A 30 1.45 20.14 13.75
CA ALA A 30 1.94 19.29 12.67
C ALA A 30 2.07 20.06 11.33
N ALA A 31 1.22 21.08 11.11
CA ALA A 31 1.19 21.88 9.90
C ALA A 31 2.50 22.65 9.62
N GLU A 32 3.17 23.17 10.64
CA GLU A 32 4.41 23.95 10.48
C GLU A 32 5.59 23.08 10.02
N HIS A 33 5.63 21.81 10.45
CA HIS A 33 6.74 20.91 10.14
C HIS A 33 6.54 20.09 8.85
N LEU A 34 5.33 20.08 8.30
CA LEU A 34 4.97 19.30 7.10
C LEU A 34 5.07 20.09 5.79
N ALA A 35 5.41 21.38 5.84
CA ALA A 35 5.54 22.22 4.64
C ALA A 35 6.46 21.64 3.54
N PRO A 36 7.62 21.01 3.84
CA PRO A 36 8.45 20.40 2.81
C PRO A 36 7.78 19.20 2.13
N ALA A 37 7.11 18.34 2.92
CA ALA A 37 6.40 17.18 2.42
C ALA A 37 5.16 17.57 1.61
N ALA A 38 4.41 18.58 2.08
CA ALA A 38 3.28 19.18 1.37
C ALA A 38 3.72 19.74 0.02
N SER A 39 4.87 20.41 -0.04
CA SER A 39 5.43 20.96 -1.27
C SER A 39 5.84 19.86 -2.27
N ALA A 40 6.40 18.75 -1.80
CA ALA A 40 6.76 17.61 -2.64
C ALA A 40 5.51 16.89 -3.19
N ALA A 41 4.48 16.73 -2.35
CA ALA A 41 3.18 16.20 -2.76
C ALA A 41 2.48 17.11 -3.78
N ALA A 42 2.56 18.44 -3.62
CA ALA A 42 1.99 19.40 -4.57
C ALA A 42 2.64 19.34 -5.94
N LYS A 43 3.95 19.07 -5.99
CA LYS A 43 4.67 18.86 -7.25
C LYS A 43 4.30 17.53 -7.91
N ALA A 44 4.09 16.47 -7.13
CA ALA A 44 3.71 15.15 -7.64
C ALA A 44 2.24 15.10 -8.10
N PHE A 45 1.36 15.89 -7.47
CA PHE A 45 -0.09 15.92 -7.73
C PHE A 45 -0.56 17.36 -7.99
N PRO A 46 -0.26 17.93 -9.16
CA PRO A 46 -0.57 19.33 -9.47
C PRO A 46 -2.08 19.65 -9.42
N GLN A 47 -2.94 18.68 -9.74
CA GLN A 47 -4.41 18.80 -9.58
C GLN A 47 -4.87 18.99 -8.12
N ALA A 48 -4.06 18.63 -7.13
CA ALA A 48 -4.36 18.86 -5.71
C ALA A 48 -3.76 20.18 -5.19
N GLY A 49 -3.09 20.96 -6.05
CA GLY A 49 -2.41 22.20 -5.72
C GLY A 49 -3.19 23.19 -4.85
N PRO A 50 -4.49 23.48 -5.10
CA PRO A 50 -5.28 24.39 -4.28
C PRO A 50 -5.48 23.92 -2.84
N VAL A 51 -5.66 22.61 -2.63
CA VAL A 51 -5.83 21.99 -1.30
C VAL A 51 -4.48 21.94 -0.58
N LEU A 52 -3.39 21.77 -1.33
CA LEU A 52 -2.04 21.64 -0.80
C LEU A 52 -1.40 22.99 -0.39
N GLN A 53 -2.06 24.11 -0.67
CA GLN A 53 -1.65 25.46 -0.23
C GLN A 53 -2.04 25.77 1.22
N ASN A 54 -2.95 25.00 1.84
CA ASN A 54 -3.34 25.18 3.23
C ASN A 54 -2.65 24.12 4.12
N PRO A 55 -1.60 24.47 4.89
CA PRO A 55 -0.83 23.53 5.69
C PRO A 55 -1.67 22.72 6.68
N ALA A 56 -2.73 23.31 7.25
CA ALA A 56 -3.62 22.63 8.19
C ALA A 56 -4.46 21.54 7.49
N VAL A 57 -4.98 21.83 6.28
CA VAL A 57 -5.74 20.84 5.49
C VAL A 57 -4.83 19.71 5.03
N VAL A 58 -3.57 20.01 4.66
CA VAL A 58 -2.60 18.97 4.31
C VAL A 58 -2.27 18.08 5.52
N ALA A 59 -2.00 18.67 6.68
CA ALA A 59 -1.72 17.93 7.91
C ALA A 59 -2.89 17.02 8.29
N GLN A 60 -4.13 17.52 8.21
CA GLN A 60 -5.34 16.73 8.44
C GLN A 60 -5.51 15.61 7.42
N GLY A 61 -5.27 15.88 6.13
CA GLY A 61 -5.32 14.89 5.07
C GLY A 61 -4.30 13.77 5.24
N LEU A 62 -3.06 14.11 5.62
CA LEU A 62 -2.00 13.13 5.91
C LEU A 62 -2.34 12.28 7.13
N ALA A 63 -2.82 12.90 8.21
CA ALA A 63 -3.23 12.17 9.41
C ALA A 63 -4.43 11.25 9.13
N ALA A 64 -5.43 11.71 8.38
CA ALA A 64 -6.56 10.88 7.96
C ALA A 64 -6.12 9.73 7.06
N ALA A 65 -5.20 9.97 6.11
CA ALA A 65 -4.62 8.95 5.25
C ALA A 65 -3.85 7.89 6.07
N GLN A 66 -3.07 8.32 7.06
CA GLN A 66 -2.34 7.42 7.96
C GLN A 66 -3.31 6.54 8.78
N VAL A 67 -4.35 7.14 9.37
CA VAL A 67 -5.37 6.37 10.13
C VAL A 67 -6.12 5.40 9.22
N GLY A 68 -6.58 5.86 8.05
CA GLY A 68 -7.26 5.01 7.08
C GLY A 68 -6.38 3.86 6.59
N ALA A 69 -5.10 4.13 6.29
CA ALA A 69 -4.14 3.11 5.92
C ALA A 69 -3.89 2.12 7.07
N ALA A 70 -3.78 2.59 8.31
CA ALA A 70 -3.60 1.73 9.48
C ALA A 70 -4.78 0.79 9.70
N VAL A 71 -6.02 1.30 9.56
CA VAL A 71 -7.24 0.51 9.66
C VAL A 71 -7.30 -0.54 8.54
N LEU A 72 -7.10 -0.13 7.28
CA LEU A 72 -7.08 -1.05 6.13
C LEU A 72 -5.99 -2.11 6.28
N PHE A 73 -4.80 -1.71 6.74
CA PHE A 73 -3.68 -2.61 7.01
C PHE A 73 -4.04 -3.66 8.07
N GLY A 74 -4.62 -3.21 9.20
CA GLY A 74 -5.07 -4.08 10.29
C GLY A 74 -6.14 -5.07 9.83
N LEU A 75 -7.10 -4.62 9.01
CA LEU A 75 -8.14 -5.46 8.40
C LEU A 75 -7.60 -6.38 7.28
N GLY A 76 -6.33 -6.23 6.88
CA GLY A 76 -5.73 -6.99 5.80
C GLY A 76 -6.24 -6.62 4.41
N ARG A 77 -6.82 -5.43 4.25
CA ARG A 77 -7.33 -4.92 2.97
C ARG A 77 -6.27 -4.05 2.30
N LEU A 78 -5.90 -4.41 1.06
CA LEU A 78 -4.83 -3.75 0.29
C LEU A 78 -3.52 -3.58 1.10
N PRO A 79 -3.06 -4.62 1.83
CA PRO A 79 -2.07 -4.48 2.90
C PRO A 79 -0.75 -3.87 2.44
N ARG A 80 -0.35 -4.13 1.19
CA ARG A 80 0.90 -3.61 0.62
C ARG A 80 0.82 -2.12 0.29
N LEU A 81 -0.33 -1.65 -0.20
CA LEU A 81 -0.56 -0.22 -0.44
C LEU A 81 -0.65 0.53 0.87
N SER A 82 -1.44 0.01 1.81
CA SER A 82 -1.55 0.56 3.16
C SER A 82 -0.18 0.63 3.85
N ALA A 83 0.63 -0.42 3.74
CA ALA A 83 2.00 -0.43 4.26
C ALA A 83 2.88 0.65 3.62
N GLY A 84 2.78 0.85 2.30
CA GLY A 84 3.48 1.94 1.61
C GLY A 84 3.12 3.32 2.16
N VAL A 85 1.81 3.59 2.33
CA VAL A 85 1.33 4.84 2.93
C VAL A 85 1.88 5.01 4.34
N LEU A 86 1.77 3.98 5.20
CA LEU A 86 2.24 4.02 6.58
C LEU A 86 3.75 4.24 6.69
N VAL A 87 4.55 3.62 5.82
CA VAL A 87 6.00 3.85 5.76
C VAL A 87 6.30 5.30 5.43
N THR A 88 5.65 5.84 4.40
CA THR A 88 5.88 7.22 3.97
C THR A 88 5.45 8.22 5.05
N THR A 89 4.24 8.09 5.59
CA THR A 89 3.74 9.05 6.60
C THR A 89 4.57 8.98 7.88
N THR A 90 4.91 7.78 8.35
CA THR A 90 5.68 7.61 9.59
C THR A 90 7.13 8.05 9.43
N ALA A 91 7.77 7.83 8.27
CA ALA A 91 9.12 8.33 8.03
C ALA A 91 9.16 9.87 8.03
N LEU A 92 8.17 10.52 7.39
CA LEU A 92 8.06 11.98 7.38
C LEU A 92 7.84 12.55 8.79
N ASN A 93 6.89 11.99 9.54
CA ASN A 93 6.62 12.41 10.91
C ASN A 93 7.83 12.17 11.82
N ALA A 94 8.47 11.00 11.73
CA ALA A 94 9.65 10.69 12.53
C ALA A 94 10.82 11.64 12.25
N TYR A 95 10.99 12.07 10.99
CA TYR A 95 11.99 13.05 10.64
C TYR A 95 11.66 14.43 11.23
N ALA A 96 10.41 14.88 11.10
CA ALA A 96 9.93 16.13 11.69
C ALA A 96 10.12 16.13 13.22
N ASP A 97 9.66 15.09 13.90
CA ASP A 97 9.79 14.92 15.36
C ASP A 97 11.26 14.91 15.79
N TYR A 98 12.13 14.22 15.04
CA TYR A 98 13.56 14.19 15.33
C TYR A 98 14.24 15.56 15.19
N ARG A 99 13.78 16.38 14.24
CA ARG A 99 14.28 17.75 14.04
C ARG A 99 13.76 18.70 15.12
N ALA A 100 12.50 18.55 15.53
CA ALA A 100 11.87 19.41 16.53
C ALA A 100 12.27 19.06 17.97
N ALA A 101 12.68 17.82 18.25
CA ALA A 101 13.04 17.38 19.59
C ALA A 101 14.30 18.05 20.12
N GLU A 102 14.14 18.71 21.29
CA GLU A 102 15.23 19.26 22.10
C GLU A 102 16.26 18.20 22.46
N ALA A 103 17.50 18.65 22.62
CA ALA A 103 18.63 17.77 22.88
C ALA A 103 19.76 18.52 23.59
N ASP A 104 19.41 19.36 24.55
CA ASP A 104 20.37 20.17 25.29
C ASP A 104 20.99 19.35 26.42
N THR A 105 20.18 18.54 27.11
CA THR A 105 20.67 17.64 28.16
C THR A 105 21.03 16.23 27.63
N PRO A 106 21.91 15.48 28.34
CA PRO A 106 22.17 14.07 28.02
C PRO A 106 20.91 13.20 27.98
N GLU A 107 19.96 13.44 28.87
CA GLU A 107 18.68 12.73 28.98
C GLU A 107 17.80 13.00 27.75
N GLN A 108 17.67 14.28 27.36
CA GLN A 108 16.95 14.67 26.14
C GLN A 108 17.57 14.03 24.88
N LYS A 109 18.91 14.02 24.77
CA LYS A 109 19.63 13.33 23.69
C LYS A 109 19.35 11.83 23.68
N ALA A 110 19.27 11.19 24.84
CA ALA A 110 18.96 9.76 24.95
C ALA A 110 17.50 9.48 24.53
N ALA A 111 16.55 10.27 25.02
CA ALA A 111 15.13 10.15 24.66
C ALA A 111 14.88 10.38 23.16
N ARG A 112 15.53 11.37 22.56
CA ARG A 112 15.46 11.64 21.11
C ARG A 112 15.98 10.45 20.29
N ARG A 113 17.11 9.86 20.68
CA ARG A 113 17.67 8.66 20.03
C ARG A 113 16.75 7.45 20.17
N ALA A 114 16.22 7.21 21.37
CA ALA A 114 15.29 6.11 21.63
C ALA A 114 14.03 6.22 20.76
N THR A 115 13.48 7.43 20.65
CA THR A 115 12.31 7.71 19.80
C THR A 115 12.63 7.50 18.32
N ALA A 116 13.79 7.98 17.86
CA ALA A 116 14.24 7.75 16.48
C ALA A 116 14.37 6.26 16.16
N PHE A 117 14.97 5.47 17.05
CA PHE A 117 15.10 4.02 16.87
C PHE A 117 13.76 3.29 16.91
N LYS A 118 12.84 3.71 17.79
CA LYS A 118 11.45 3.20 17.80
C LYS A 118 10.74 3.46 16.48
N ASN A 119 10.86 4.67 15.93
CA ASN A 119 10.22 5.00 14.66
C ASN A 119 10.86 4.23 13.50
N ALA A 120 12.19 4.08 13.50
CA ALA A 120 12.91 3.30 12.51
C ALA A 120 12.50 1.81 12.54
N SER A 121 12.35 1.22 13.73
CA SER A 121 11.92 -0.17 13.87
C SER A 121 10.49 -0.38 13.39
N LEU A 122 9.59 0.57 13.67
CA LEU A 122 8.21 0.56 13.16
C LEU A 122 8.18 0.64 11.63
N VAL A 123 8.95 1.56 11.03
CA VAL A 123 9.08 1.67 9.57
C VAL A 123 9.58 0.36 8.98
N GLY A 124 10.65 -0.22 9.53
CA GLY A 124 11.19 -1.51 9.08
C GLY A 124 10.16 -2.65 9.17
N ALA A 125 9.39 -2.71 10.26
CA ALA A 125 8.35 -3.71 10.44
C ALA A 125 7.25 -3.60 9.37
N VAL A 126 6.82 -2.40 9.00
CA VAL A 126 5.80 -2.21 7.95
C VAL A 126 6.39 -2.38 6.54
N MET A 127 7.66 -2.02 6.31
CA MET A 127 8.32 -2.29 5.02
C MET A 127 8.32 -3.79 4.67
N LEU A 128 8.52 -4.67 5.67
CA LEU A 128 8.37 -6.11 5.47
C LEU A 128 6.96 -6.48 4.97
N ALA A 129 5.92 -5.82 5.49
CA ALA A 129 4.56 -6.04 5.05
C ALA A 129 4.25 -5.44 3.66
N ALA A 130 5.01 -4.43 3.21
CA ALA A 130 4.89 -3.87 1.86
C ALA A 130 5.39 -4.85 0.78
N VAL A 131 6.39 -5.68 1.10
CA VAL A 131 6.97 -6.68 0.20
C VAL A 131 6.38 -8.09 0.39
N ASP A 132 5.64 -8.35 1.47
CA ASP A 132 4.96 -9.62 1.72
C ASP A 132 3.84 -9.89 0.71
N THR A 133 4.03 -10.88 -0.17
CA THR A 133 3.02 -11.29 -1.15
C THR A 133 2.04 -12.35 -0.62
N GLU A 134 2.21 -12.79 0.63
CA GLU A 134 1.41 -13.86 1.25
C GLU A 134 1.40 -15.18 0.45
N GLY A 135 2.42 -15.43 -0.35
CA GLY A 135 2.48 -16.60 -1.25
C GLY A 135 1.72 -16.42 -2.57
N ASN A 136 1.08 -15.25 -2.80
CA ASN A 136 0.52 -14.93 -4.09
C ASN A 136 1.62 -14.50 -5.08
N PRO A 137 1.47 -14.79 -6.38
CA PRO A 137 2.35 -14.24 -7.38
C PRO A 137 2.30 -12.71 -7.39
N SER A 138 3.49 -12.09 -7.49
CA SER A 138 3.63 -10.63 -7.53
C SER A 138 2.95 -10.04 -8.77
N LEU A 139 2.64 -8.74 -8.75
CA LEU A 139 2.07 -8.05 -9.92
C LEU A 139 3.01 -8.13 -11.13
N LEU A 140 4.32 -8.04 -10.90
CA LEU A 140 5.33 -8.20 -11.95
C LEU A 140 5.29 -9.62 -12.54
N TRP A 141 5.26 -10.65 -11.70
CA TRP A 141 5.13 -12.03 -12.16
C TRP A 141 3.85 -12.21 -12.99
N ARG A 142 2.74 -11.65 -12.54
CA ARG A 142 1.46 -11.71 -13.27
C ARG A 142 1.54 -10.98 -14.62
N ALA A 143 2.23 -9.85 -14.67
CA ALA A 143 2.43 -9.11 -15.91
C ALA A 143 3.31 -9.88 -16.91
N GLU A 144 4.40 -10.50 -16.45
CA GLU A 144 5.27 -11.35 -17.27
C GLU A 144 4.54 -12.59 -17.82
N HIS A 145 3.68 -13.21 -17.00
CA HIS A 145 2.95 -14.42 -17.38
C HIS A 145 1.68 -14.13 -18.19
N LEU A 146 1.19 -12.88 -18.18
CA LEU A 146 -0.02 -12.49 -18.91
C LEU A 146 0.09 -12.80 -20.40
N ALA A 147 1.22 -12.47 -21.03
CA ALA A 147 1.43 -12.73 -22.46
C ALA A 147 1.41 -14.25 -22.78
N GLY A 148 2.02 -15.05 -21.90
CA GLY A 148 2.02 -16.51 -22.02
C GLY A 148 0.64 -17.12 -21.83
N ASP A 149 -0.14 -16.64 -20.87
CA ASP A 149 -1.49 -17.11 -20.58
C ASP A 149 -2.47 -16.71 -21.69
N VAL A 150 -2.36 -15.49 -22.22
CA VAL A 150 -3.13 -15.04 -23.39
C VAL A 150 -2.83 -15.93 -24.60
N LYS A 151 -1.55 -16.19 -24.90
CA LYS A 151 -1.17 -17.08 -26.02
C LYS A 151 -1.70 -18.50 -25.84
N LYS A 152 -1.57 -19.07 -24.63
CA LYS A 152 -2.10 -20.41 -24.32
C LYS A 152 -3.61 -20.48 -24.49
N ASN A 153 -4.33 -19.49 -23.97
CA ASN A 153 -5.80 -19.43 -24.07
C ASN A 153 -6.27 -19.26 -25.52
N ALA A 154 -5.61 -18.39 -26.30
CA ALA A 154 -5.88 -18.24 -27.74
C ALA A 154 -5.65 -19.55 -28.51
N SER A 155 -4.56 -20.26 -28.21
CA SER A 155 -4.26 -21.55 -28.87
C SER A 155 -5.27 -22.65 -28.51
N LYS A 156 -5.77 -22.67 -27.28
CA LYS A 156 -6.82 -23.60 -26.85
C LYS A 156 -8.14 -23.30 -27.56
N LEU A 157 -8.53 -22.03 -27.60
CA LEU A 157 -9.75 -21.60 -28.29
C LEU A 157 -9.73 -21.99 -29.77
N GLY A 158 -8.60 -21.80 -30.46
CA GLY A 158 -8.43 -22.25 -31.86
C GLY A 158 -8.58 -23.76 -32.03
N LYS A 159 -7.94 -24.55 -31.15
CA LYS A 159 -8.06 -26.02 -31.17
C LYS A 159 -9.47 -26.52 -30.87
N ASP A 160 -10.16 -25.91 -29.92
CA ASP A 160 -11.52 -26.29 -29.55
C ASP A 160 -12.52 -25.94 -30.67
N THR A 161 -12.33 -24.79 -31.31
CA THR A 161 -13.10 -24.40 -32.50
C THR A 161 -12.90 -25.41 -33.63
N GLN A 162 -11.65 -25.77 -33.93
CA GLN A 162 -11.33 -26.76 -34.96
C GLN A 162 -11.97 -28.13 -34.67
N LYS A 163 -11.93 -28.58 -33.40
CA LYS A 163 -12.60 -29.82 -32.97
C LYS A 163 -14.12 -29.76 -33.14
N GLN A 164 -14.75 -28.62 -32.85
CA GLN A 164 -16.19 -28.46 -33.02
C GLN A 164 -16.59 -28.47 -34.50
N VAL A 165 -15.83 -27.78 -35.36
CA VAL A 165 -16.04 -27.80 -36.82
C VAL A 165 -15.90 -29.22 -37.36
N ALA A 166 -14.83 -29.93 -37.01
CA ALA A 166 -14.64 -31.31 -37.45
C ALA A 166 -15.74 -32.28 -36.96
N LYS A 167 -16.29 -32.05 -35.77
CA LYS A 167 -17.46 -32.82 -35.29
C LYS A 167 -18.71 -32.51 -36.10
N ALA A 168 -18.99 -31.22 -36.36
CA ALA A 168 -20.14 -30.81 -37.15
C ALA A 168 -20.08 -31.37 -38.58
N GLU A 169 -18.91 -31.33 -39.23
CA GLU A 169 -18.70 -31.94 -40.55
C GLU A 169 -18.98 -33.45 -40.54
N LYS A 170 -18.50 -34.18 -39.53
CA LYS A 170 -18.78 -35.63 -39.41
C LYS A 170 -20.27 -35.91 -39.22
N THR A 171 -20.97 -35.12 -38.41
CA THR A 171 -22.42 -35.26 -38.21
C THR A 171 -23.19 -34.99 -39.51
N LEU A 172 -22.79 -33.97 -40.27
CA LEU A 172 -23.38 -33.66 -41.58
C LEU A 172 -23.14 -34.80 -42.59
N GLN A 173 -21.93 -35.33 -42.66
CA GLN A 173 -21.61 -36.47 -43.54
C GLN A 173 -22.43 -37.72 -43.19
N HIS A 174 -22.67 -37.96 -41.90
CA HIS A 174 -23.50 -39.07 -41.44
C HIS A 174 -24.98 -38.86 -41.79
N ALA A 175 -25.50 -37.63 -41.65
CA ALA A 175 -26.87 -37.31 -42.03
C ALA A 175 -27.12 -37.47 -43.53
N VAL A 176 -26.19 -37.01 -44.38
CA VAL A 176 -26.28 -37.12 -45.85
C VAL A 176 -26.15 -38.58 -46.34
N LYS A 177 -25.43 -39.46 -45.63
CA LYS A 177 -25.32 -40.88 -46.01
C LYS A 177 -26.53 -41.73 -45.65
N HIS A 178 -27.39 -41.26 -44.76
CA HIS A 178 -28.56 -41.99 -44.26
C HIS A 178 -29.90 -41.33 -44.65
N SER A 179 -29.85 -40.28 -45.47
CA SER A 179 -30.98 -39.70 -46.22
C SER A 179 -31.04 -40.29 -47.63
#